data_AF-A0A0J9TSV0-F1
#
_entry.id   AF-A0A0J9TSV0-F1
#
_cell.length_a   1.000
_cell.length_b   1.000
_cell.length_c   1.000
_cell.angle_alpha   90.00
_cell.angle_beta   90.00
_cell.angle_gamma   90.00
#
_symmetry.space_group_name_H-M   'P 1'
#
loop_
_entity.id
_entity.type
_entity.pdbx_description
1 polymer ?
#
loop_
_entity_poly.entity_id
_entity_poly.type
_entity_poly.pdbx_seq_one_letter_code
_entity_poly.pdbx_strand_id
1 'polypeptide(L)'
;MGVTSNCLAVNSCRRALNYLKEKCQNIDIFNVTGTTSINDETIREFIKSSFLSPNDQQIVEMFNEKKINKIMLINYMERKVKTVLQGKIHLLLVLASPIWITYMLHISKTLWAKIFTSIAALCMFFNFFASFLLHNFEWKPELFFLIEKIDHMGIFLMISGSCLPVPALLFNKLQFLYYIILQGLASLFGCLVICFSCFSTGNRITRACTYVIAGFLHALFLKDYLMGLVPKEIMFFIFLAALYCVGAVIYSMKKPNIIKGSGT
;
A
#
# COMPACT_ATOMS: atom_id res chain seq x y z
N MET A 1 16.91 -9.04 42.37
CA MET A 1 17.67 -8.30 41.32
C MET A 1 16.93 -8.32 39.97
N GLY A 2 15.69 -7.81 39.89
CA GLY A 2 14.85 -7.94 38.67
C GLY A 2 14.14 -6.68 38.17
N VAL A 3 14.25 -5.56 38.89
CA VAL A 3 13.45 -4.35 38.58
C VAL A 3 14.22 -3.34 37.71
N THR A 4 15.56 -3.37 37.74
CA THR A 4 16.42 -2.41 37.03
C THR A 4 16.58 -2.71 35.52
N SER A 5 16.42 -3.97 35.10
CA SER A 5 16.55 -4.39 33.69
C SER A 5 15.42 -3.86 32.80
N ASN A 6 14.17 -3.93 33.27
CA ASN A 6 12.99 -3.47 32.51
C ASN A 6 12.97 -1.95 32.30
N CYS A 7 13.45 -1.17 33.26
CA CYS A 7 13.52 0.29 33.15
C CYS A 7 14.55 0.74 32.09
N LEU A 8 15.68 0.03 31.99
CA LEU A 8 16.71 0.29 30.97
C LEU A 8 16.21 -0.03 29.56
N ALA A 9 15.49 -1.14 29.37
CA ALA A 9 14.93 -1.52 28.07
C ALA A 9 13.87 -0.52 27.58
N VAL A 10 12.97 -0.07 28.46
CA VAL A 10 11.93 0.93 28.13
C VAL A 10 12.54 2.28 27.78
N ASN A 11 13.59 2.71 28.49
CA ASN A 11 14.29 3.96 28.23
C ASN A 11 15.15 3.93 26.96
N SER A 12 15.68 2.76 26.59
CA SER A 12 16.39 2.56 25.32
C SER A 12 15.42 2.54 24.14
N CYS A 13 14.25 1.90 24.29
CA CYS A 13 13.20 1.91 23.28
C CYS A 13 12.62 3.31 23.05
N ARG A 14 12.39 4.07 24.14
CA ARG A 14 11.93 5.48 24.06
C ARG A 14 12.97 6.39 23.40
N ARG A 15 14.27 6.18 23.66
CA ARG A 15 15.36 6.89 22.97
C ARG A 15 15.46 6.52 21.49
N ALA A 16 15.30 5.25 21.14
CA ALA A 16 15.26 4.83 19.73
C ALA A 16 14.05 5.43 18.99
N LEU A 17 12.88 5.47 19.63
CA LEU A 17 11.68 6.14 19.11
C LEU A 17 11.88 7.64 18.92
N ASN A 18 12.49 8.33 19.89
CA ASN A 18 12.77 9.76 19.80
C ASN A 18 13.86 10.07 18.76
N TYR A 19 14.90 9.24 18.67
CA TYR A 19 15.95 9.35 17.65
C TYR A 19 15.39 9.11 16.24
N LEU A 20 14.50 8.12 16.07
CA LEU A 20 13.78 7.91 14.81
C LEU A 20 12.85 9.09 14.50
N LYS A 21 12.16 9.63 15.49
CA LYS A 21 11.30 10.82 15.34
C LYS A 21 12.09 12.05 14.89
N GLU A 22 13.26 12.28 15.48
CA GLU A 22 14.15 13.42 15.19
C GLU A 22 14.89 13.25 13.84
N LYS A 23 15.32 12.02 13.50
CA LYS A 23 15.94 11.72 12.21
C LYS A 23 14.92 11.75 11.05
N CYS A 24 13.67 11.35 11.30
CA CYS A 24 12.56 11.51 10.37
C CYS A 24 12.09 12.98 10.21
N GLN A 25 12.47 13.90 11.11
CA GLN A 25 12.19 15.33 10.94
C GLN A 25 13.14 16.02 9.95
N ASN A 26 14.36 15.50 9.77
CA ASN A 26 15.38 16.12 8.89
C ASN A 26 15.38 15.59 7.44
N ILE A 27 14.70 14.48 7.17
CA ILE A 27 14.33 14.08 5.80
C ILE A 27 12.85 14.36 5.71
N ASP A 28 12.43 15.37 4.94
CA ASP A 28 11.02 15.65 4.76
C ASP A 28 10.42 14.64 3.77
N ILE A 29 10.31 13.39 4.23
CA ILE A 29 9.74 12.23 3.53
C ILE A 29 8.28 12.51 3.10
N PHE A 30 7.64 13.45 3.79
CA PHE A 30 6.29 13.92 3.57
C PHE A 30 6.22 15.16 2.66
N ASN A 31 7.36 15.67 2.20
CA ASN A 31 7.39 16.77 1.25
C ASN A 31 6.81 16.31 -0.09
N VAL A 32 5.60 16.80 -0.38
CA VAL A 32 4.87 16.50 -1.61
C VAL A 32 5.20 17.51 -2.72
N THR A 33 5.96 18.57 -2.41
CA THR A 33 6.35 19.64 -3.33
C THR A 33 7.10 19.06 -4.53
N GLY A 34 6.62 19.34 -5.74
CA GLY A 34 7.18 18.80 -7.00
C GLY A 34 6.58 17.46 -7.44
N THR A 35 5.75 16.81 -6.63
CA THR A 35 5.03 15.58 -7.02
C THR A 35 3.54 15.79 -7.24
N THR A 36 2.98 16.93 -6.86
CA THR A 36 1.57 17.31 -7.08
C THR A 36 1.44 18.35 -8.17
N SER A 37 0.31 18.34 -8.88
CA SER A 37 -0.03 19.40 -9.85
C SER A 37 -0.80 20.57 -9.21
N ILE A 38 -1.13 20.46 -7.92
CA ILE A 38 -1.91 21.45 -7.18
C ILE A 38 -0.93 22.42 -6.51
N ASN A 39 -1.02 23.69 -6.88
CA ASN A 39 -0.22 24.78 -6.31
C ASN A 39 -0.95 25.48 -5.14
N ASP A 40 -0.23 26.35 -4.43
CA ASP A 40 -0.78 27.07 -3.27
C ASP A 40 -1.92 28.03 -3.63
N GLU A 41 -2.00 28.47 -4.88
CA GLU A 41 -3.07 29.33 -5.37
C GLU A 41 -4.38 28.56 -5.51
N THR A 42 -4.35 27.38 -6.15
CA THR A 42 -5.51 26.49 -6.25
C THR A 42 -6.04 26.08 -4.88
N ILE A 43 -5.16 25.86 -3.89
CA ILE A 43 -5.58 25.56 -2.51
C ILE A 43 -6.33 26.76 -1.92
N ARG A 44 -5.81 27.99 -2.11
CA ARG A 44 -6.48 29.21 -1.62
C ARG A 44 -7.83 29.44 -2.28
N GLU A 45 -7.93 29.23 -3.58
CA GLU A 45 -9.19 29.32 -4.33
C GLU A 45 -10.22 28.30 -3.83
N PHE A 46 -9.79 27.06 -3.61
CA PHE A 46 -10.65 26.00 -3.08
C PHE A 46 -11.21 26.36 -1.70
N ILE A 47 -10.35 26.83 -0.78
CA ILE A 47 -10.76 27.22 0.58
C ILE A 47 -11.72 28.41 0.56
N LYS A 48 -11.57 29.34 -0.39
CA LYS A 48 -12.41 30.55 -0.50
C LYS A 48 -13.68 30.34 -1.34
N SER A 49 -13.85 29.19 -1.97
CA SER A 49 -14.99 28.93 -2.85
C SER A 49 -16.31 29.00 -2.08
N SER A 50 -17.29 29.73 -2.62
CA SER A 50 -18.65 29.79 -2.09
C SER A 50 -19.53 28.60 -2.49
N PHE A 51 -19.08 27.81 -3.48
CA PHE A 51 -19.83 26.68 -4.05
C PHE A 51 -19.17 25.34 -3.72
N LEU A 52 -19.05 25.04 -2.43
CA LEU A 52 -18.48 23.78 -1.94
C LEU A 52 -19.59 22.75 -1.67
N SER A 53 -19.35 21.48 -2.05
CA SER A 53 -20.25 20.39 -1.64
C SER A 53 -20.20 20.18 -0.12
N PRO A 54 -21.18 19.50 0.50
CA PRO A 54 -21.18 19.27 1.94
C PRO A 54 -19.88 18.60 2.46
N ASN A 55 -19.33 17.66 1.68
CA ASN A 55 -18.06 17.00 2.02
C ASN A 55 -16.85 17.93 1.88
N ASP A 56 -16.85 18.80 0.86
CA ASP A 56 -15.78 19.78 0.67
C ASP A 56 -15.77 20.82 1.80
N GLN A 57 -16.96 21.27 2.21
CA GLN A 57 -17.11 22.20 3.35
C GLN A 57 -16.51 21.59 4.62
N GLN A 58 -16.85 20.34 4.91
CA GLN A 58 -16.32 19.63 6.08
C GLN A 58 -14.80 19.42 6.00
N ILE A 59 -14.22 19.17 4.82
CA ILE A 59 -12.75 19.12 4.64
C ILE A 59 -12.11 20.46 4.95
N VAL A 60 -12.66 21.56 4.44
CA VAL A 60 -12.13 22.91 4.67
C VAL A 60 -12.22 23.28 6.15
N GLU A 61 -13.33 22.94 6.81
CA GLU A 61 -13.50 23.12 8.25
C GLU A 61 -12.43 22.35 9.04
N MET A 62 -12.26 21.05 8.78
CA MET A 62 -11.21 20.25 9.43
C MET A 62 -9.80 20.79 9.19
N PHE A 63 -9.53 21.37 8.02
CA PHE A 63 -8.25 22.00 7.73
C PHE A 63 -8.05 23.28 8.55
N ASN A 64 -9.07 24.15 8.62
CA ASN A 64 -9.05 25.38 9.40
C ASN A 64 -8.92 25.10 10.91
N GLU A 65 -9.56 24.05 11.41
CA GLU A 65 -9.42 23.55 12.78
C GLU A 65 -8.10 22.81 13.06
N LYS A 66 -7.21 22.70 12.06
CA LYS A 66 -5.93 21.97 12.13
C LYS A 66 -6.08 20.48 12.48
N LYS A 67 -7.25 19.89 12.24
CA LYS A 67 -7.48 18.44 12.38
C LYS A 67 -6.82 17.65 11.26
N ILE A 68 -6.68 18.26 10.08
CA ILE A 68 -5.93 17.71 8.94
C ILE A 68 -4.80 18.65 8.52
N ASN A 69 -3.73 18.10 7.97
CA ASN A 69 -2.60 18.88 7.48
C ASN A 69 -2.77 19.25 5.99
N LYS A 70 -1.89 20.12 5.48
CA LYS A 70 -1.89 20.56 4.07
C LYS A 70 -1.78 19.38 3.09
N ILE A 71 -1.04 18.34 3.47
CA ILE A 71 -0.79 17.16 2.64
C ILE A 71 -2.09 16.35 2.45
N MET A 72 -2.85 16.18 3.53
CA MET A 72 -4.17 15.53 3.52
C MET A 72 -5.18 16.29 2.67
N LEU A 73 -5.17 17.63 2.76
CA LEU A 73 -6.01 18.47 1.90
C LEU A 73 -5.63 18.31 0.42
N ILE A 74 -4.34 18.36 0.08
CA ILE A 74 -3.87 18.19 -1.30
C ILE A 74 -4.27 16.82 -1.85
N ASN A 75 -4.11 15.74 -1.05
CA ASN A 75 -4.51 14.40 -1.49
C ASN A 75 -6.01 14.28 -1.73
N TYR A 76 -6.83 14.87 -0.86
CA TYR A 76 -8.28 14.93 -1.07
C TYR A 76 -8.62 15.65 -2.39
N MET A 77 -8.02 16.81 -2.63
CA MET A 77 -8.23 17.58 -3.86
C MET A 77 -7.74 16.84 -5.12
N GLU A 78 -6.57 16.20 -5.07
CA GLU A 78 -6.05 15.40 -6.18
C GLU A 78 -6.97 14.22 -6.52
N ARG A 79 -7.58 13.62 -5.50
CA ARG A 79 -8.51 12.50 -5.65
C ARG A 79 -9.84 12.90 -6.26
N LYS A 80 -10.29 14.13 -6.00
CA LYS A 80 -11.51 14.68 -6.62
C LYS A 80 -11.38 14.82 -8.13
N VAL A 81 -10.15 14.98 -8.65
CA VAL A 81 -9.87 14.89 -10.08
C VAL A 81 -9.98 13.42 -10.52
N LYS A 82 -11.22 12.96 -10.76
CA LYS A 82 -11.54 11.57 -11.09
C LYS A 82 -10.78 11.14 -12.34
N THR A 83 -10.02 10.04 -12.23
CA THR A 83 -9.62 9.27 -13.40
C THR A 83 -10.57 8.07 -13.52
N VAL A 84 -11.37 8.07 -14.58
CA VAL A 84 -12.42 7.06 -14.82
C VAL A 84 -11.86 5.64 -14.84
N LEU A 85 -10.58 5.49 -15.22
CA LEU A 85 -9.92 4.20 -15.36
C LEU A 85 -9.61 3.51 -14.01
N GLN A 86 -9.24 4.28 -12.99
CA GLN A 86 -8.83 3.70 -11.69
C GLN A 86 -9.98 2.96 -11.01
N GLY A 87 -11.17 3.57 -10.95
CA GLY A 87 -12.34 2.92 -10.35
C GLY A 87 -12.81 1.68 -11.11
N LYS A 88 -12.80 1.73 -12.45
CA LYS A 88 -13.30 0.66 -13.32
C LYS A 88 -12.42 -0.59 -13.32
N ILE A 89 -11.09 -0.43 -13.30
CA ILE A 89 -10.17 -1.58 -13.26
C ILE A 89 -10.40 -2.38 -11.97
N HIS A 90 -10.46 -1.72 -10.82
CA HIS A 90 -10.66 -2.40 -9.55
C HIS A 90 -12.04 -3.05 -9.44
N LEU A 91 -13.08 -2.41 -9.97
CA LEU A 91 -14.41 -3.03 -10.07
C LEU A 91 -14.35 -4.33 -10.89
N LEU A 92 -13.72 -4.30 -12.07
CA LEU A 92 -13.58 -5.49 -12.92
C LEU A 92 -12.79 -6.59 -12.21
N LEU A 93 -11.71 -6.26 -11.50
CA LEU A 93 -10.91 -7.22 -10.74
C LEU A 93 -11.71 -7.87 -9.60
N VAL A 94 -12.53 -7.10 -8.89
CA VAL A 94 -13.43 -7.60 -7.85
C VAL A 94 -14.48 -8.54 -8.43
N LEU A 95 -15.10 -8.17 -9.56
CA LEU A 95 -16.11 -9.03 -10.21
C LEU A 95 -15.49 -10.30 -10.81
N ALA A 96 -14.27 -10.23 -11.34
CA ALA A 96 -13.54 -11.38 -11.84
C ALA A 96 -13.02 -12.28 -10.72
N SER A 97 -13.00 -11.81 -9.46
CA SER A 97 -12.31 -12.52 -8.38
C SER A 97 -12.83 -13.92 -8.09
N PRO A 98 -14.14 -14.19 -8.05
CA PRO A 98 -14.63 -15.52 -7.76
C PRO A 98 -14.17 -16.55 -8.80
N ILE A 99 -14.07 -16.15 -10.07
CA ILE A 99 -13.67 -17.04 -11.17
C ILE A 99 -12.22 -17.49 -11.00
N TRP A 100 -11.28 -16.56 -10.80
CA TRP A 100 -9.87 -16.96 -10.69
C TRP A 100 -9.55 -17.60 -9.35
N ILE A 101 -10.22 -17.20 -8.26
CA ILE A 101 -10.06 -17.85 -6.94
C ILE A 101 -10.52 -19.30 -7.00
N THR A 102 -11.71 -19.57 -7.55
CA THR A 102 -12.22 -20.95 -7.69
C THR A 102 -11.31 -21.78 -8.60
N TYR A 103 -10.81 -21.21 -9.69
CA TYR A 103 -9.86 -21.87 -10.58
C TYR A 103 -8.55 -22.25 -9.87
N MET A 104 -7.95 -21.32 -9.12
CA MET A 104 -6.70 -21.58 -8.36
C MET A 104 -6.90 -22.65 -7.28
N LEU A 105 -8.02 -22.62 -6.57
CA LEU A 105 -8.35 -23.63 -5.55
C LEU A 105 -8.65 -25.00 -6.16
N HIS A 106 -9.22 -25.04 -7.36
CA HIS A 106 -9.47 -26.28 -8.08
C HIS A 106 -8.17 -26.98 -8.51
N ILE A 107 -7.17 -26.22 -8.99
CA ILE A 107 -5.86 -26.75 -9.39
C ILE A 107 -5.00 -27.17 -8.19
N SER A 108 -5.23 -26.57 -7.03
CA SER A 108 -4.49 -26.86 -5.80
C SER A 108 -4.78 -28.29 -5.30
N LYS A 109 -3.82 -29.20 -5.50
CA LYS A 109 -4.04 -30.64 -5.22
C LYS A 109 -3.99 -31.02 -3.73
N THR A 110 -3.15 -30.35 -2.95
CA THR A 110 -2.95 -30.69 -1.52
C THR A 110 -3.69 -29.70 -0.61
N LEU A 111 -4.04 -30.14 0.61
CA LEU A 111 -4.64 -29.23 1.60
C LEU A 111 -3.72 -28.05 1.91
N TRP A 112 -2.42 -28.32 2.00
CA TRP A 112 -1.40 -27.29 2.21
C TRP A 112 -1.40 -26.25 1.08
N ALA A 113 -1.41 -26.68 -0.19
CA ALA A 113 -1.52 -25.78 -1.33
C ALA A 113 -2.80 -24.93 -1.28
N LYS A 114 -3.94 -25.56 -0.95
CA LYS A 114 -5.24 -24.88 -0.85
C LYS A 114 -5.23 -23.80 0.23
N ILE A 115 -4.66 -24.06 1.41
CA ILE A 115 -4.59 -23.08 2.50
C ILE A 115 -3.82 -21.83 2.06
N PHE A 116 -2.60 -21.98 1.56
CA PHE A 116 -1.79 -20.81 1.18
C PHE A 116 -2.31 -20.10 -0.06
N THR A 117 -2.89 -20.85 -1.01
CA THR A 117 -3.57 -20.26 -2.17
C THR A 117 -4.81 -19.47 -1.75
N SER A 118 -5.59 -19.94 -0.77
CA SER A 118 -6.72 -19.19 -0.19
C SER A 118 -6.26 -17.91 0.48
N ILE A 119 -5.16 -17.94 1.24
CA ILE A 119 -4.59 -16.75 1.88
C ILE A 119 -4.17 -15.72 0.82
N ALA A 120 -3.42 -16.16 -0.19
CA ALA A 120 -3.01 -15.31 -1.31
C ALA A 120 -4.21 -14.70 -2.03
N ALA A 121 -5.23 -15.52 -2.31
CA ALA A 121 -6.48 -15.11 -2.92
C ALA A 121 -7.20 -14.02 -2.12
N LEU A 122 -7.30 -14.22 -0.81
CA LEU A 122 -7.96 -13.29 0.10
C LEU A 122 -7.21 -11.96 0.18
N CYS A 123 -5.88 -11.97 0.26
CA CYS A 123 -5.06 -10.75 0.27
C CYS A 123 -5.22 -9.94 -1.01
N MET A 124 -5.19 -10.60 -2.17
CA MET A 124 -5.42 -9.94 -3.47
C MET A 124 -6.83 -9.36 -3.58
N PHE A 125 -7.85 -10.16 -3.22
CA PHE A 125 -9.24 -9.71 -3.22
C PHE A 125 -9.44 -8.49 -2.30
N PHE A 126 -8.92 -8.56 -1.08
CA PHE A 126 -9.00 -7.47 -0.12
C PHE A 126 -8.42 -6.17 -0.67
N ASN A 127 -7.24 -6.24 -1.30
CA ASN A 127 -6.61 -5.07 -1.93
C ASN A 127 -7.47 -4.50 -3.07
N PHE A 128 -7.99 -5.35 -3.96
CA PHE A 128 -8.86 -4.89 -5.05
C PHE A 128 -10.17 -4.30 -4.54
N PHE A 129 -10.74 -4.89 -3.50
CA PHE A 129 -11.98 -4.44 -2.89
C PHE A 129 -11.80 -3.11 -2.15
N ALA A 130 -10.74 -2.95 -1.37
CA ALA A 130 -10.40 -1.69 -0.72
C ALA A 130 -10.22 -0.56 -1.75
N SER A 131 -9.50 -0.85 -2.83
CA SER A 131 -9.30 0.12 -3.91
C SER A 131 -10.58 0.45 -4.66
N PHE A 132 -11.42 -0.56 -4.91
CA PHE A 132 -12.75 -0.37 -5.47
C PHE A 132 -13.59 0.57 -4.60
N LEU A 133 -13.66 0.33 -3.29
CA LEU A 133 -14.40 1.19 -2.35
C LEU A 133 -13.87 2.62 -2.37
N LEU A 134 -12.54 2.79 -2.36
CA LEU A 134 -11.91 4.11 -2.32
C LEU A 134 -12.20 4.94 -3.58
N HIS A 135 -12.24 4.30 -4.76
CA HIS A 135 -12.33 5.00 -6.05
C HIS A 135 -13.74 5.16 -6.61
N ASN A 136 -14.71 4.36 -6.18
CA ASN A 136 -16.06 4.34 -6.79
C ASN A 136 -17.14 5.01 -5.96
N PHE A 137 -16.86 5.34 -4.69
CA PHE A 137 -17.84 5.95 -3.79
C PHE A 137 -17.36 7.32 -3.26
N GLU A 138 -18.31 8.21 -3.04
CA GLU A 138 -18.06 9.52 -2.41
C GLU A 138 -18.27 9.38 -0.90
N TRP A 139 -17.15 9.29 -0.18
CA TRP A 139 -17.13 9.11 1.26
C TRP A 139 -17.13 10.44 1.99
N LYS A 140 -17.69 10.43 3.21
CA LYS A 140 -17.47 11.53 4.16
C LYS A 140 -15.96 11.66 4.43
N PRO A 141 -15.45 12.88 4.61
CA PRO A 141 -14.03 13.17 4.80
C PRO A 141 -13.26 12.28 5.79
N GLU A 142 -13.82 12.01 6.97
CA GLU A 142 -13.18 11.15 7.96
C GLU A 142 -13.03 9.70 7.46
N LEU A 143 -14.09 9.19 6.83
CA LEU A 143 -14.13 7.83 6.28
C LEU A 143 -13.27 7.72 5.01
N PHE A 144 -13.16 8.79 4.23
CA PHE A 144 -12.28 8.85 3.08
C PHE A 144 -10.82 8.57 3.49
N PHE A 145 -10.29 9.25 4.51
CA PHE A 145 -8.93 9.00 4.99
C PHE A 145 -8.76 7.61 5.59
N LEU A 146 -9.79 7.06 6.24
CA LEU A 146 -9.76 5.69 6.74
C LEU A 146 -9.67 4.66 5.60
N ILE A 147 -10.51 4.79 4.58
CA ILE A 147 -10.51 3.88 3.43
C ILE A 147 -9.23 4.07 2.61
N GLU A 148 -8.69 5.29 2.51
CA GLU A 148 -7.38 5.54 1.91
C GLU A 148 -6.30 4.73 2.62
N LYS A 149 -6.27 4.74 3.96
CA LYS A 149 -5.34 3.92 4.73
C LYS A 149 -5.55 2.42 4.48
N ILE A 150 -6.80 1.96 4.42
CA ILE A 150 -7.12 0.54 4.17
C ILE A 150 -6.61 0.08 2.80
N ASP A 151 -6.79 0.88 1.75
CA ASP A 151 -6.26 0.62 0.41
C ASP A 151 -4.73 0.50 0.43
N HIS A 152 -4.05 1.44 1.09
CA HIS A 152 -2.59 1.41 1.19
C HIS A 152 -2.06 0.23 2.04
N MET A 153 -2.80 -0.19 3.07
CA MET A 153 -2.48 -1.40 3.85
C MET A 153 -2.70 -2.67 3.03
N GLY A 154 -3.73 -2.67 2.16
CA GLY A 154 -4.01 -3.73 1.21
C GLY A 154 -2.80 -4.07 0.34
N ILE A 155 -2.02 -3.06 -0.08
CA ILE A 155 -0.82 -3.25 -0.90
C ILE A 155 0.25 -4.06 -0.15
N PHE A 156 0.51 -3.75 1.13
CA PHE A 156 1.47 -4.52 1.93
C PHE A 156 1.02 -5.97 2.13
N LEU A 157 -0.27 -6.18 2.42
CA LEU A 157 -0.87 -7.51 2.53
C LEU A 157 -0.78 -8.26 1.20
N MET A 158 -1.01 -7.58 0.08
CA MET A 158 -0.89 -8.17 -1.26
C MET A 158 0.56 -8.60 -1.55
N ILE A 159 1.56 -7.75 -1.28
CA ILE A 159 2.98 -8.07 -1.51
C ILE A 159 3.43 -9.30 -0.71
N SER A 160 3.02 -9.38 0.57
CA SER A 160 3.40 -10.47 1.46
C SER A 160 2.59 -11.74 1.16
N GLY A 161 1.27 -11.61 1.10
CA GLY A 161 0.34 -12.72 1.00
C GLY A 161 0.28 -13.37 -0.38
N SER A 162 0.37 -12.60 -1.47
CA SER A 162 0.25 -13.14 -2.84
C SER A 162 1.38 -14.11 -3.19
N CYS A 163 2.55 -13.95 -2.58
CA CYS A 163 3.71 -14.80 -2.84
C CYS A 163 3.74 -16.07 -1.98
N LEU A 164 2.95 -16.18 -0.90
CA LEU A 164 2.98 -17.33 0.03
C LEU A 164 2.85 -18.72 -0.60
N PRO A 165 2.02 -18.96 -1.65
CA PRO A 165 1.80 -20.30 -2.17
C PRO A 165 3.08 -20.96 -2.71
N VAL A 166 3.99 -20.19 -3.33
CA VAL A 166 5.20 -20.76 -3.96
C VAL A 166 6.20 -21.25 -2.90
N PRO A 167 6.65 -20.42 -1.93
CA PRO A 167 7.48 -20.88 -0.82
C PRO A 167 6.85 -21.99 0.01
N ALA A 168 5.52 -21.97 0.18
CA ALA A 168 4.82 -23.01 0.93
C ALA A 168 5.00 -24.40 0.31
N LEU A 169 5.14 -24.47 -1.01
CA LEU A 169 5.33 -25.72 -1.75
C LEU A 169 6.81 -26.05 -1.99
N LEU A 170 7.67 -25.03 -1.99
CA LEU A 170 9.07 -25.18 -2.38
C LEU A 170 10.03 -25.35 -1.20
N PHE A 171 9.81 -24.59 -0.13
CA PHE A 171 10.76 -24.46 0.95
C PHE A 171 10.60 -25.58 1.97
N ASN A 172 11.70 -25.94 2.62
CA ASN A 172 11.62 -26.77 3.81
C ASN A 172 10.94 -25.99 4.96
N LYS A 173 10.53 -26.71 6.01
CA LYS A 173 9.76 -26.12 7.13
C LYS A 173 10.45 -24.90 7.78
N LEU A 174 11.77 -24.94 7.93
CA LEU A 174 12.52 -23.85 8.57
C LEU A 174 12.62 -22.64 7.65
N GLN A 175 13.00 -22.84 6.38
CA GLN A 175 13.06 -21.78 5.37
C GLN A 175 11.70 -21.09 5.20
N PHE A 176 10.63 -21.88 5.15
CA PHE A 176 9.27 -21.35 5.05
C PHE A 176 8.87 -20.54 6.28
N LEU A 177 9.23 -21.00 7.49
CA LEU A 177 9.02 -20.25 8.72
C LEU A 177 9.77 -18.91 8.70
N TYR A 178 11.05 -18.91 8.30
CA TYR A 178 11.83 -17.68 8.16
C TYR A 178 11.20 -16.71 7.16
N TYR A 179 10.72 -17.24 6.03
CA TYR A 179 10.02 -16.46 5.01
C TYR A 179 8.76 -15.80 5.56
N ILE A 180 7.88 -16.55 6.24
CA ILE A 180 6.65 -16.01 6.84
C ILE A 180 6.98 -14.95 7.89
N ILE A 181 7.94 -15.20 8.78
CA ILE A 181 8.32 -14.23 9.82
C ILE A 181 8.81 -12.94 9.18
N LEU A 182 9.73 -13.03 8.20
CA LEU A 182 10.28 -11.86 7.55
C LEU A 182 9.19 -11.04 6.83
N GLN A 183 8.39 -11.69 5.99
CA GLN A 183 7.37 -11.00 5.20
C GLN A 183 6.16 -10.58 6.04
N GLY A 184 5.84 -11.32 7.09
CA GLY A 184 4.83 -10.97 8.06
C GLY A 184 5.22 -9.73 8.86
N LEU A 185 6.48 -9.66 9.34
CA LEU A 185 6.99 -8.49 10.05
C LEU A 185 7.07 -7.27 9.14
N ALA A 186 7.51 -7.43 7.89
CA ALA A 186 7.55 -6.34 6.92
C ALA A 186 6.15 -5.79 6.62
N SER A 187 5.17 -6.66 6.38
CA SER A 187 3.78 -6.26 6.17
C SER A 187 3.17 -5.63 7.41
N LEU A 188 3.40 -6.20 8.59
CA LEU A 188 2.89 -5.65 9.85
C LEU A 188 3.47 -4.27 10.12
N PHE A 189 4.78 -4.10 9.95
CA PHE A 189 5.44 -2.81 10.09
C PHE A 189 4.90 -1.78 9.09
N GLY A 190 4.73 -2.16 7.82
CA GLY A 190 4.11 -1.30 6.80
C GLY A 190 2.70 -0.86 7.18
N CYS A 191 1.85 -1.79 7.64
CA CYS A 191 0.51 -1.48 8.12
C CYS A 191 0.51 -0.54 9.33
N LEU A 192 1.39 -0.78 10.32
CA LEU A 192 1.53 0.09 11.50
C LEU A 192 1.96 1.51 11.10
N VAL A 193 2.92 1.63 10.18
CA VAL A 193 3.36 2.92 9.64
C VAL A 193 2.18 3.65 8.98
N ILE A 194 1.35 2.99 8.19
CA ILE A 194 0.16 3.61 7.58
C ILE A 194 -0.87 4.02 8.63
N CYS A 195 -1.13 3.18 9.63
CA CYS A 195 -2.11 3.46 10.68
C CYS A 195 -1.74 4.70 11.47
N PHE A 196 -0.49 4.77 11.94
CA PHE A 196 0.00 5.79 12.88
C PHE A 196 0.66 7.00 12.23
N SER A 197 0.91 6.98 10.92
CA SER A 197 1.56 8.08 10.20
C SER A 197 0.66 8.69 9.13
N CYS A 198 1.07 9.85 8.63
CA CYS A 198 0.52 10.46 7.41
C CYS A 198 1.11 9.80 6.14
N PHE A 199 1.66 8.59 6.25
CA PHE A 199 2.37 7.90 5.17
C PHE A 199 1.47 7.57 3.98
N SER A 200 0.20 7.20 4.25
CA SER A 200 -0.84 7.07 3.21
C SER A 200 -0.90 8.32 2.33
N THR A 201 -0.66 9.47 2.94
CA THR A 201 -0.86 10.77 2.32
C THR A 201 0.44 11.40 1.80
N GLY A 202 1.61 10.82 2.12
CA GLY A 202 2.93 11.40 1.84
C GLY A 202 3.34 11.45 0.36
N ASN A 203 4.64 11.64 0.10
CA ASN A 203 5.18 11.66 -1.26
C ASN A 203 4.99 10.30 -1.97
N ARG A 204 4.48 10.32 -3.20
CA ARG A 204 4.23 9.10 -4.00
C ARG A 204 5.49 8.26 -4.21
N ILE A 205 6.63 8.92 -4.42
CA ILE A 205 7.92 8.26 -4.66
C ILE A 205 8.33 7.48 -3.43
N THR A 206 8.23 8.10 -2.25
CA THR A 206 8.51 7.41 -0.99
C THR A 206 7.65 6.16 -0.85
N ARG A 207 6.34 6.27 -1.07
CA ARG A 207 5.43 5.12 -0.99
C ARG A 207 5.85 4.01 -1.93
N ALA A 208 6.09 4.34 -3.20
CA ALA A 208 6.53 3.39 -4.21
C ALA A 208 7.84 2.70 -3.80
N CYS A 209 8.84 3.47 -3.34
CA CYS A 209 10.10 2.93 -2.85
C CYS A 209 9.89 1.99 -1.66
N THR A 210 9.03 2.34 -0.69
CA THR A 210 8.75 1.47 0.46
C THR A 210 8.09 0.16 0.04
N TYR A 211 7.13 0.21 -0.89
CA TYR A 211 6.53 -1.01 -1.45
C TYR A 211 7.58 -1.84 -2.17
N VAL A 212 8.40 -1.23 -3.02
CA VAL A 212 9.47 -1.92 -3.75
C VAL A 212 10.42 -2.61 -2.78
N ILE A 213 10.88 -1.93 -1.73
CA ILE A 213 11.75 -2.50 -0.70
C ILE A 213 11.09 -3.71 -0.03
N ALA A 214 9.80 -3.60 0.35
CA ALA A 214 9.06 -4.72 0.93
C ALA A 214 8.98 -5.93 -0.02
N GLY A 215 8.75 -5.69 -1.32
CA GLY A 215 8.74 -6.73 -2.35
C GLY A 215 10.11 -7.38 -2.56
N PHE A 216 11.18 -6.59 -2.51
CA PHE A 216 12.55 -7.10 -2.69
C PHE A 216 13.02 -8.02 -1.55
N LEU A 217 12.33 -8.06 -0.41
CA LEU A 217 12.59 -9.08 0.62
C LEU A 217 12.44 -10.51 0.09
N HIS A 218 11.61 -10.72 -0.95
CA HIS A 218 11.50 -12.02 -1.62
C HIS A 218 12.81 -12.44 -2.32
N ALA A 219 13.62 -11.48 -2.75
CA ALA A 219 14.88 -11.75 -3.45
C ALA A 219 15.95 -12.37 -2.54
N LEU A 220 15.80 -12.28 -1.21
CA LEU A 220 16.71 -12.96 -0.27
C LEU A 220 16.67 -14.49 -0.41
N PHE A 221 15.57 -15.02 -0.93
CA PHE A 221 15.38 -16.46 -1.17
C PHE A 221 15.60 -16.84 -2.64
N LEU A 222 16.25 -15.97 -3.43
CA LEU A 222 16.48 -16.19 -4.87
C LEU A 222 17.16 -17.54 -5.13
N LYS A 223 18.14 -17.93 -4.31
CA LYS A 223 18.82 -19.23 -4.44
C LYS A 223 17.84 -20.40 -4.29
N ASP A 224 16.96 -20.35 -3.29
CA ASP A 224 15.97 -21.40 -3.05
C ASP A 224 14.97 -21.50 -4.21
N TYR A 225 14.54 -20.35 -4.76
CA TYR A 225 13.71 -20.32 -5.96
C TYR A 225 14.41 -20.91 -7.19
N LEU A 226 15.67 -20.57 -7.44
CA LEU A 226 16.43 -21.08 -8.58
C LEU A 226 16.70 -22.58 -8.50
N MET A 227 16.86 -23.12 -7.29
CA MET A 227 17.07 -24.56 -7.07
C MET A 227 15.77 -25.36 -7.16
N GLY A 228 14.64 -24.75 -6.82
CA GLY A 228 13.37 -25.45 -6.71
C GLY A 228 12.42 -25.29 -7.90
N LEU A 229 12.52 -24.21 -8.67
CA LEU A 229 11.62 -23.91 -9.78
C LEU A 229 12.18 -24.44 -11.11
N VAL A 230 11.28 -24.81 -12.03
CA VAL A 230 11.67 -25.13 -13.41
C VAL A 230 11.90 -23.86 -14.23
N PRO A 231 12.66 -23.90 -15.33
CA PRO A 231 13.03 -22.69 -16.10
C PRO A 231 11.85 -21.80 -16.50
N LYS A 232 10.71 -22.39 -16.87
CA LYS A 232 9.48 -21.64 -17.21
C LYS A 232 8.95 -20.80 -16.04
N GLU A 233 9.01 -21.33 -14.82
CA GLU A 233 8.52 -20.66 -13.60
C GLU A 233 9.48 -19.54 -13.20
N ILE A 234 10.79 -19.75 -13.35
CA ILE A 234 11.80 -18.72 -13.15
C ILE A 234 11.57 -17.54 -14.12
N MET A 235 11.27 -17.82 -15.39
CA MET A 235 10.94 -16.77 -16.37
C MET A 235 9.69 -15.98 -15.96
N PHE A 236 8.64 -16.65 -15.46
CA PHE A 236 7.47 -15.95 -14.92
C PHE A 236 7.80 -15.08 -13.70
N PHE A 237 8.67 -15.55 -12.80
CA PHE A 237 9.12 -14.77 -11.64
C PHE A 237 9.89 -13.52 -12.06
N ILE A 238 10.82 -13.65 -13.01
CA ILE A 238 11.59 -12.50 -13.52
C ILE A 238 10.66 -11.52 -14.22
N PHE A 239 9.73 -12.01 -15.04
CA PHE A 239 8.74 -11.17 -15.71
C PHE A 239 7.85 -10.43 -14.70
N LEU A 240 7.38 -11.11 -13.65
CA LEU A 240 6.60 -10.51 -12.58
C LEU A 240 7.41 -9.43 -11.83
N ALA A 241 8.68 -9.70 -11.51
CA ALA A 241 9.57 -8.72 -10.88
C ALA A 241 9.81 -7.50 -11.78
N ALA A 242 9.95 -7.70 -13.09
CA ALA A 242 10.09 -6.60 -14.05
C ALA A 242 8.81 -5.75 -14.11
N LEU A 243 7.63 -6.38 -14.20
CA LEU A 243 6.35 -5.67 -14.16
C LEU A 243 6.16 -4.89 -12.85
N TYR A 244 6.60 -5.46 -11.74
CA TYR A 244 6.53 -4.80 -10.43
C TYR A 244 7.38 -3.52 -10.38
N CYS A 245 8.64 -3.59 -10.84
CA CYS A 245 9.52 -2.43 -10.91
C CYS A 245 9.00 -1.37 -11.90
N VAL A 246 8.59 -1.77 -13.10
CA VAL A 246 8.04 -0.87 -14.12
C VAL A 246 6.77 -0.18 -13.60
N GLY A 247 5.88 -0.93 -12.95
CA GLY A 247 4.69 -0.39 -12.31
C GLY A 247 5.01 0.66 -11.24
N ALA A 248 6.02 0.40 -10.38
CA ALA A 248 6.46 1.35 -9.37
C ALA A 248 7.02 2.65 -9.97
N VAL A 249 7.77 2.54 -11.06
CA VAL A 249 8.30 3.70 -11.80
C VAL A 249 7.16 4.52 -12.42
N ILE A 250 6.24 3.87 -13.14
CA ILE A 250 5.07 4.53 -13.75
C ILE A 250 4.22 5.23 -12.69
N TYR A 251 3.94 4.55 -11.56
CA TYR A 251 3.20 5.11 -10.44
C TYR A 251 3.89 6.35 -9.86
N SER A 252 5.21 6.29 -9.67
CA SER A 252 6.01 7.39 -9.14
C SER A 252 6.04 8.59 -10.09
N MET A 253 6.14 8.33 -11.40
CA MET A 253 6.23 9.37 -12.43
C MET A 253 4.87 9.94 -12.84
N LYS A 254 3.76 9.26 -12.54
CA LYS A 254 2.39 9.61 -13.00
C LYS A 254 2.32 9.78 -14.53
N LYS A 255 3.15 9.04 -15.25
CA LYS A 255 3.29 9.08 -16.71
C LYS A 255 3.48 7.66 -17.26
N PRO A 256 2.98 7.37 -18.47
CA PRO A 256 2.18 8.23 -19.34
C PRO A 256 0.72 8.36 -18.88
N ASN A 257 0.15 9.57 -18.97
CA ASN A 257 -1.30 9.76 -18.79
C ASN A 257 -2.01 9.40 -20.09
N ILE A 258 -2.37 8.12 -20.24
CA ILE A 258 -2.96 7.59 -21.48
C ILE A 258 -4.37 8.17 -21.71
N ILE A 259 -5.13 8.43 -20.64
CA ILE A 259 -6.51 8.96 -20.72
C ILE A 259 -6.71 10.00 -19.63
N LYS A 260 -6.94 11.27 -20.01
CA LYS A 260 -7.44 12.29 -19.08
C LYS A 260 -8.89 11.95 -18.75
N GLY A 261 -9.23 11.84 -17.47
CA GLY A 261 -10.63 11.72 -17.06
C GLY A 261 -11.41 12.94 -17.55
N SER A 262 -12.54 12.72 -18.20
CA SER A 262 -13.46 13.81 -18.56
C SER A 262 -14.01 14.42 -17.28
N GLY A 263 -13.66 15.67 -17.02
CA GLY A 263 -14.34 16.48 -16.01
C GLY A 263 -15.78 16.69 -16.47
N THR A 264 -16.69 15.93 -15.89
CA THR A 264 -18.13 16.17 -15.91
C THR A 264 -18.60 16.13 -14.48
#